data_AF-A0A7C4YB55-F1
#
_entry.id   AF-A0A7C4YB55-F1
#
_cell.length_a   1.000
_cell.length_b   1.000
_cell.length_c   1.000
_cell.angle_alpha   90.00
_cell.angle_beta   90.00
_cell.angle_gamma   90.00
#
_symmetry.space_group_name_H-M   'P 1'
#
loop_
_entity.id
_entity.type
_entity.pdbx_description
1 polymer ?
#
loop_
_entity_poly.entity_id
_entity_poly.type
_entity_poly.pdbx_seq_one_letter_code
_entity_poly.pdbx_strand_id
1 'polypeptide(L)'
;MIIYTEAKPQGWRAIAVFDDRPEALLFLGRSSTQVRAGYVQAFLELLDEEEREHVQSISLQRWQGAPDAGRWVQQNSLKVPAPARVARIA
;
A
#
# COMPACT_ATOMS: atom_id res chain seq x y z
N MET A 1 -24.13 15.57 -24.85
CA MET A 1 -22.93 14.71 -24.85
C MET A 1 -22.77 14.19 -23.44
N ILE A 2 -23.22 12.96 -23.19
CA ILE A 2 -23.08 12.32 -21.88
C ILE A 2 -21.67 11.75 -21.85
N ILE A 3 -20.78 12.37 -21.06
CA ILE A 3 -19.46 11.81 -20.82
C ILE A 3 -19.67 10.67 -19.83
N TYR A 4 -19.63 9.43 -20.30
CA TYR A 4 -19.40 8.28 -19.44
C TYR A 4 -18.01 8.47 -18.84
N THR A 5 -17.92 9.02 -17.62
CA THR A 5 -16.64 9.03 -16.92
C THR A 5 -16.37 7.59 -16.53
N GLU A 6 -15.62 6.85 -17.36
CA GLU A 6 -15.03 5.60 -16.91
C GLU A 6 -14.36 5.88 -15.56
N ALA A 7 -14.69 5.06 -14.55
CA ALA A 7 -14.03 5.16 -13.27
C ALA A 7 -12.52 5.08 -13.54
N LYS A 8 -11.79 6.15 -13.20
CA LYS A 8 -10.33 6.19 -13.43
C LYS A 8 -9.72 4.90 -12.89
N PRO A 9 -8.91 4.17 -13.68
CA PRO A 9 -8.34 2.92 -13.23
C PRO A 9 -7.58 3.14 -11.92
N GLN A 10 -7.76 2.23 -10.96
CA GLN A 10 -7.00 2.23 -9.73
C GLN A 10 -5.56 1.83 -10.07
N GLY A 11 -4.77 2.81 -10.48
CA GLY A 11 -3.44 2.60 -11.03
C GLY A 11 -2.31 2.70 -10.00
N TRP A 12 -2.61 2.81 -8.71
CA TRP A 12 -1.61 2.95 -7.65
C TRP A 12 -1.88 1.98 -6.50
N ARG A 13 -0.84 1.36 -5.94
CA ARG A 13 -0.97 0.46 -4.79
C ARG A 13 0.18 0.60 -3.79
N ALA A 14 -0.09 0.26 -2.53
CA ALA A 14 0.91 0.02 -1.49
C ALA A 14 0.97 -1.47 -1.17
N ILE A 15 2.18 -2.02 -1.14
CA ILE A 15 2.46 -3.44 -0.90
C ILE A 15 3.41 -3.55 0.29
N ALA A 16 3.07 -4.33 1.30
CA ALA A 16 3.99 -4.71 2.37
C ALA A 16 4.94 -5.80 1.86
N VAL A 17 6.24 -5.59 2.05
CA VAL A 17 7.29 -6.56 1.75
C VAL A 17 7.80 -7.12 3.06
N PHE A 18 7.66 -8.43 3.22
CA PHE A 18 8.09 -9.15 4.41
C PHE A 18 9.45 -9.82 4.20
N ASP A 19 10.07 -10.25 5.29
CA ASP A 19 11.33 -10.99 5.28
C ASP A 19 11.17 -12.51 5.22
N ASP A 20 10.01 -13.02 5.62
CA ASP A 20 9.74 -14.43 5.86
C ASP A 20 8.58 -15.01 5.01
N ARG A 21 7.77 -14.14 4.38
CA ARG A 21 6.53 -14.51 3.69
C ARG A 21 6.28 -13.68 2.42
N PRO A 22 5.32 -14.09 1.56
CA PRO A 22 4.95 -13.33 0.37
C PRO A 22 4.43 -11.93 0.69
N GLU A 23 4.57 -11.01 -0.26
CA GLU A 23 4.10 -9.64 -0.15
C GLU A 23 2.57 -9.53 0.05
N ALA A 24 2.11 -8.52 0.79
CA ALA A 24 0.68 -8.27 1.02
C ALA A 24 0.21 -6.93 0.44
N LEU A 25 -0.97 -6.91 -0.16
CA LEU A 25 -1.62 -5.67 -0.61
C LEU A 25 -2.22 -4.92 0.58
N LEU A 26 -1.72 -3.72 0.84
CA LEU A 26 -2.25 -2.84 1.88
C LEU A 26 -3.36 -1.94 1.36
N PHE A 27 -3.10 -1.27 0.24
CA PHE A 27 -4.03 -0.24 -0.25
C PHE A 27 -3.98 -0.11 -1.77
N LEU A 28 -5.13 0.05 -2.40
CA LEU A 28 -5.29 0.29 -3.84
C LEU A 28 -6.03 1.63 -4.05
N GLY A 29 -5.49 2.49 -4.91
CA GLY A 29 -6.00 3.85 -5.11
C GLY A 29 -5.78 4.38 -6.53
N ARG A 30 -6.44 5.50 -6.84
CA ARG A 30 -6.39 6.14 -8.17
C ARG A 30 -5.21 7.10 -8.33
N SER A 31 -4.54 7.44 -7.22
CA SER A 31 -3.38 8.33 -7.20
C SER A 31 -2.42 7.95 -6.08
N SER A 32 -1.15 8.36 -6.21
CA SER A 32 -0.15 8.24 -5.15
C SER A 32 -0.57 8.95 -3.86
N THR A 33 -1.20 10.12 -3.97
CA THR A 33 -1.73 10.88 -2.82
C THR A 33 -2.78 10.08 -2.06
N GLN A 34 -3.69 9.41 -2.77
CA GLN A 34 -4.72 8.59 -2.12
C GLN A 34 -4.10 7.39 -1.39
N VAL A 35 -3.16 6.68 -2.04
CA VAL A 35 -2.46 5.56 -1.41
C VAL A 35 -1.70 6.02 -0.18
N ARG A 36 -0.98 7.15 -0.25
CA ARG A 36 -0.24 7.71 0.89
C ARG A 36 -1.15 8.14 2.04
N ALA A 37 -2.38 8.56 1.76
CA ALA A 37 -3.35 8.91 2.79
C ALA A 37 -3.95 7.67 3.49
N GLY A 38 -4.09 6.54 2.78
CA GLY A 38 -4.79 5.35 3.30
C GLY A 38 -3.90 4.22 3.80
N TYR A 39 -2.65 4.11 3.33
CA TYR A 39 -1.84 2.91 3.60
C TYR A 39 -1.50 2.71 5.09
N VAL A 40 -1.40 3.79 5.88
CA VAL A 40 -1.07 3.68 7.31
C VAL A 40 -2.21 3.04 8.09
N GLN A 41 -3.45 3.46 7.82
CA GLN A 41 -4.62 2.86 8.45
C GLN A 41 -4.77 1.40 8.01
N ALA A 42 -4.66 1.14 6.71
CA ALA A 42 -4.75 -0.23 6.20
C ALA A 42 -3.64 -1.14 6.75
N PHE A 43 -2.43 -0.62 6.96
CA PHE A 43 -1.33 -1.36 7.61
C PHE A 43 -1.67 -1.78 9.03
N LEU A 44 -2.36 -0.94 9.79
CA LEU A 44 -2.74 -1.24 11.18
C LEU A 44 -4.00 -2.12 11.29
N GLU A 45 -4.88 -2.06 10.30
CA GLU A 45 -6.13 -2.82 10.29
C GLU A 45 -6.00 -4.21 9.65
N LEU A 46 -5.15 -4.36 8.64
CA LEU A 46 -5.01 -5.61 7.88
C LEU A 46 -3.93 -6.54 8.44
N LEU A 47 -2.88 -5.99 9.04
CA LEU A 47 -1.78 -6.77 9.58
C LEU A 47 -1.86 -6.82 11.10
N ASP A 48 -1.69 -8.01 11.66
CA ASP A 48 -1.57 -8.17 13.11
C ASP A 48 -0.21 -7.67 13.66
N GLU A 49 0.04 -7.79 14.96
CA GLU A 49 1.30 -7.32 15.54
C GLU A 49 2.51 -8.13 15.07
N GLU A 50 2.38 -9.45 14.95
CA GLU A 50 3.45 -10.33 14.47
C GLU A 50 3.81 -10.02 13.02
N GLU A 51 2.81 -9.94 12.14
CA GLU A 51 2.98 -9.57 10.74
C GLU A 51 3.68 -8.23 10.57
N ARG A 52 3.32 -7.23 11.36
CA ARG A 52 3.92 -5.88 11.30
C ARG A 52 5.40 -5.88 11.67
N GLU A 53 5.86 -6.79 12.54
CA GLU A 53 7.27 -6.92 12.89
C GLU A 53 8.12 -7.46 11.73
N HIS A 54 7.52 -8.28 10.87
CA HIS A 54 8.18 -8.85 9.70
C HIS A 54 8.19 -7.93 8.47
N VAL A 55 7.51 -6.77 8.50
CA VAL A 55 7.50 -5.83 7.37
C VAL A 55 8.81 -5.05 7.29
N GLN A 56 9.63 -5.39 6.29
CA GLN A 56 10.88 -4.66 6.02
C GLN A 56 10.65 -3.32 5.31
N SER A 57 9.68 -3.27 4.40
CA SER A 57 9.39 -2.07 3.62
C SER A 57 7.98 -2.07 3.07
N ILE A 58 7.51 -0.90 2.65
CA ILE A 58 6.24 -0.76 1.94
C ILE A 58 6.51 -0.17 0.56
N SER A 59 6.26 -0.94 -0.50
CA SER A 59 6.47 -0.53 -1.89
C SER A 59 5.25 0.23 -2.43
N LEU A 60 5.44 1.49 -2.83
CA LEU A 60 4.46 2.24 -3.61
C LEU A 60 4.67 1.93 -5.09
N GLN A 61 3.67 1.31 -5.71
CA GLN A 61 3.73 0.88 -7.09
C GLN A 61 2.66 1.55 -7.93
N ARG A 62 2.94 1.72 -9.22
CA ARG A 62 2.01 2.25 -10.22
C ARG A 62 1.84 1.25 -11.36
N TRP A 63 0.61 1.04 -11.80
CA TRP A 63 0.33 0.31 -13.02
C TRP A 63 0.85 1.09 -14.23
N GLN A 64 1.64 0.44 -15.06
CA GLN A 64 2.16 0.97 -16.32
C GLN A 64 1.80 0.03 -17.47
N GLY A 65 1.29 0.59 -18.56
CA GLY A 65 0.82 -0.15 -19.73
C GLY A 65 -0.70 -0.14 -19.87
N ALA A 66 -1.20 -1.01 -20.75
CA ALA A 66 -2.63 -1.18 -20.99
C ALA A 66 -3.35 -1.72 -19.74
N PRO A 67 -4.67 -1.47 -19.57
CA PRO A 67 -5.42 -1.96 -18.41
C PRO A 67 -5.37 -3.47 -18.21
N ASP A 68 -5.29 -4.24 -19.28
CA ASP A 68 -5.33 -5.71 -19.33
C ASP A 68 -3.94 -6.37 -19.48
N ALA A 69 -2.94 -5.63 -19.98
CA ALA A 69 -1.61 -6.17 -20.30
C ALA A 69 -0.44 -5.37 -19.67
N GLY A 70 -0.74 -4.49 -18.72
CA GLY A 70 0.27 -3.72 -18.01
C GLY A 70 0.99 -4.50 -16.91
N ARG A 71 1.81 -3.78 -16.13
CA ARG A 71 2.50 -4.31 -14.96
C ARG A 71 2.57 -3.28 -13.84
N TRP A 72 2.67 -3.77 -12.61
CA TRP A 72 2.98 -2.94 -11.47
C TRP A 72 4.48 -2.62 -11.43
N VAL A 73 4.82 -1.33 -11.34
CA VAL A 73 6.21 -0.86 -11.27
C VAL A 73 6.39 -0.04 -10.01
N GLN A 74 7.38 -0.40 -9.20
CA GLN A 74 7.77 0.37 -8.02
C GLN A 74 8.17 1.79 -8.40
N GLN A 75 7.61 2.75 -7.69
CA GLN A 75 7.89 4.18 -7.85
C GLN A 75 8.70 4.70 -6.65
N ASN A 76 8.39 4.25 -5.44
CA ASN A 76 9.04 4.71 -4.23
C ASN A 76 8.79 3.71 -3.07
N SER A 77 9.58 3.80 -2.00
CA SER A 77 9.31 3.12 -0.74
C SER A 77 8.63 4.07 0.25
N LEU A 78 7.59 3.60 0.93
CA LEU A 78 6.89 4.33 1.98
C LEU A 78 7.51 3.98 3.35
N LYS A 79 7.30 4.87 4.32
CA LYS A 79 7.75 4.63 5.70
C LYS A 79 6.91 3.50 6.29
N VAL A 80 7.55 2.52 6.91
CA VAL A 80 6.86 1.54 7.74
C VAL A 80 6.33 2.28 8.98
N PRO A 81 5.01 2.24 9.27
CA PRO A 81 4.47 2.84 10.49
C PRO A 81 5.11 2.18 11.71
N ALA A 82 5.69 2.99 12.61
CA ALA A 82 6.24 2.46 13.85
C ALA A 82 5.10 1.95 14.74
N PRO A 83 5.29 0.84 15.47
CA PRO A 83 4.37 0.49 16.54
C PRO A 83 4.32 1.66 17.53
N ALA A 84 3.11 2.11 17.87
CA ALA A 84 2.94 3.11 18.91
C ALA A 84 3.61 2.54 20.17
N ARG A 85 4.72 3.14 20.61
CA ARG A 85 5.38 2.77 21.87
C ARG A 85 4.36 2.98 22.98
N VAL A 86 3.69 1.90 23.40
CA VAL A 86 2.88 1.92 24.61
C VAL A 86 3.88 2.11 25.74
N ALA A 87 3.99 3.34 26.24
CA ALA A 87 4.82 3.63 27.39
C ALA A 87 4.28 2.80 28.56
N ARG A 88 5.02 1.75 28.90
CA ARG A 88 4.75 0.93 30.08
C ARG A 88 5.02 1.80 31.30
N ILE A 89 3.97 2.37 31.87
CA ILE A 89 4.04 3.10 33.14
C ILE A 89 4.35 2.04 34.21
N ALA A 90 5.51 2.18 34.84
CA ALA A 90 5.98 1.34 35.94
C ALA A 90 5.31 1.72 37.25
#